data_AF-A0A537VBE2-F1
#
_entry.id   AF-A0A537VBE2-F1
#
_cell.length_a   1.000
_cell.length_b   1.000
_cell.length_c   1.000
_cell.angle_alpha   90.00
_cell.angle_beta   90.00
_cell.angle_gamma   90.00
#
_symmetry.space_group_name_H-M   'P 1'
#
loop_
_entity.id
_entity.type
_entity.pdbx_description
1 polymer ?
#
loop_
_entity_poly.entity_id
_entity_poly.type
_entity_poly.pdbx_seq_one_letter_code
_entity_poly.pdbx_strand_id
1 'polypeptide(L)'
;MVSFPAKIARAAGSGASVPVECCQVCGHAPLTRVLSLGYMPPVNQMVAIGEAPRQQPWFPTDLLHCAQCDLVQLGLAVDPVIIFPPEYPYTSGTTKLLRDNFAELYAEASALLKLAPRDLVIDIGSNDGTLLSN
;
A
#
# COMPACT_ATOMS: atom_id res chain seq x y z
N MET A 1 -20.68 -13.37 -11.17
CA MET A 1 -20.54 -11.95 -11.53
C MET A 1 -19.92 -11.27 -10.32
N VAL A 2 -18.67 -10.81 -10.39
CA VAL A 2 -18.02 -10.13 -9.26
C VAL A 2 -18.61 -8.72 -9.19
N SER A 3 -19.49 -8.47 -8.22
CA SER A 3 -19.98 -7.12 -7.95
C SER A 3 -18.89 -6.37 -7.20
N PHE A 4 -18.38 -5.30 -7.80
CA PHE A 4 -17.49 -4.39 -7.09
C PHE A 4 -18.25 -3.69 -5.95
N PRO A 5 -17.56 -3.29 -4.87
CA PRO A 5 -18.19 -2.60 -3.75
C PRO A 5 -18.77 -1.26 -4.22
N ALA A 6 -20.01 -0.94 -3.82
CA ALA A 6 -20.59 0.38 -4.07
C ALA A 6 -19.93 1.48 -3.22
N LYS A 7 -19.27 1.11 -2.12
CA LYS A 7 -18.49 1.99 -1.24
C LYS A 7 -17.13 1.35 -0.97
N ILE A 8 -16.07 2.13 -1.13
CA ILE A 8 -14.69 1.76 -0.81
C ILE A 8 -14.15 2.90 0.05
N ALA A 9 -13.53 2.58 1.18
CA ALA A 9 -12.82 3.57 1.98
C ALA A 9 -11.65 4.13 1.15
N ARG A 10 -11.81 5.35 0.65
CA ARG A 10 -10.82 6.02 -0.19
C ARG A 10 -10.33 7.27 0.52
N ALA A 11 -9.18 7.14 1.17
CA ALA A 11 -8.50 8.28 1.80
C ALA A 11 -7.88 9.24 0.76
N ALA A 12 -7.40 8.70 -0.38
CA ALA A 12 -6.80 9.50 -1.44
C ALA A 12 -7.77 10.54 -2.02
N GLY A 13 -7.38 11.81 -1.92
CA GLY A 13 -8.18 12.96 -2.37
C GLY A 13 -9.24 13.43 -1.36
N SER A 14 -9.35 12.79 -0.19
CA SER A 14 -10.29 13.20 0.86
C SER A 14 -9.71 14.24 1.84
N GLY A 15 -8.38 14.36 1.90
CA GLY A 15 -7.67 15.21 2.87
C GLY A 15 -7.74 14.69 4.32
N ALA A 16 -8.13 13.42 4.51
CA ALA A 16 -8.23 12.79 5.82
C ALA A 16 -8.05 11.26 5.73
N SER A 17 -7.91 10.63 6.90
CA SER A 17 -8.02 9.18 7.04
C SER A 17 -9.49 8.76 7.08
N VAL A 18 -9.83 7.62 6.48
CA VAL A 18 -11.21 7.17 6.28
C VAL A 18 -11.44 5.77 6.88
N PRO A 19 -12.43 5.59 7.78
CA PRO A 19 -12.77 4.28 8.32
C PRO A 19 -13.21 3.28 7.24
N VAL A 20 -12.86 2.01 7.41
CA VAL A 20 -13.31 0.91 6.55
C VAL A 20 -14.59 0.31 7.12
N GLU A 21 -15.73 0.61 6.48
CA GLU A 21 -17.06 0.15 6.92
C GLU A 21 -17.50 -1.18 6.27
N CYS A 22 -16.90 -1.56 5.15
CA CYS A 22 -17.20 -2.79 4.41
C CYS A 22 -15.95 -3.29 3.67
N CYS A 23 -15.98 -4.55 3.22
CA CYS A 23 -14.85 -5.16 2.53
C CYS A 23 -14.45 -4.38 1.28
N GLN A 24 -13.19 -3.97 1.18
CA GLN A 24 -12.69 -3.17 0.06
C GLN A 24 -12.64 -3.92 -1.28
N VAL A 25 -12.81 -5.24 -1.28
CA VAL A 25 -12.81 -6.07 -2.51
C VAL A 25 -14.23 -6.49 -2.93
N CYS A 26 -15.05 -7.03 -2.03
CA CYS A 26 -16.38 -7.54 -2.38
C CYS A 26 -17.56 -6.73 -1.81
N GLY A 27 -17.31 -5.72 -0.99
CA GLY A 27 -18.33 -4.85 -0.40
C GLY A 27 -19.14 -5.50 0.73
N HIS A 28 -18.84 -6.74 1.10
CA HIS A 28 -19.53 -7.42 2.21
C HIS A 28 -19.31 -6.69 3.54
N ALA A 29 -20.36 -6.65 4.34
CA ALA A 29 -20.38 -6.21 5.72
C ALA A 29 -21.39 -7.08 6.50
N PRO A 30 -21.20 -7.28 7.82
CA PRO A 30 -20.15 -6.71 8.66
C PRO A 30 -18.78 -7.38 8.49
N LEU A 31 -17.72 -6.67 8.88
CA LEU A 31 -16.37 -7.23 9.01
C LEU A 31 -16.13 -7.69 10.45
N THR A 32 -15.36 -8.76 10.64
CA THR A 32 -14.99 -9.26 11.97
C THR A 32 -13.56 -8.87 12.32
N ARG A 33 -13.36 -8.17 13.44
CA ARG A 33 -12.00 -7.88 13.92
C ARG A 33 -11.33 -9.16 14.42
N VAL A 34 -10.18 -9.51 13.84
CA VAL A 34 -9.41 -10.71 14.21
C VAL A 34 -8.22 -10.40 15.10
N LEU A 35 -7.66 -9.21 14.99
CA LEU A 35 -6.54 -8.74 15.82
C LEU A 35 -6.62 -7.23 15.98
N SER A 36 -6.27 -6.74 17.17
CA SER A 36 -6.04 -5.33 17.44
C SER A 36 -4.60 -5.15 17.90
N LEU A 37 -3.85 -4.29 17.21
CA LEU A 37 -2.51 -3.87 17.62
C LEU A 37 -2.54 -2.56 18.42
N GLY A 38 -3.74 -2.08 18.78
CA GLY A 38 -3.93 -0.79 19.41
C GLY A 38 -3.74 0.36 18.42
N TYR A 39 -3.16 1.45 18.88
CA TYR A 39 -2.83 2.59 18.04
C TYR A 39 -1.35 2.53 17.65
N MET A 40 -1.02 2.85 16.40
CA MET A 40 0.37 2.91 15.93
C MET A 40 0.68 4.25 15.24
N PRO A 41 1.92 4.77 15.36
CA PRO A 41 2.34 5.97 14.65
C PRO A 41 2.61 5.69 13.15
N PRO A 42 2.72 6.72 12.30
CA PRO A 42 3.19 6.55 10.93
C PRO A 42 4.56 5.86 10.86
N VAL A 43 4.71 4.90 9.95
CA VAL A 43 5.94 4.10 9.82
C VAL A 43 7.10 4.83 9.14
N ASN A 44 6.82 5.87 8.36
CA ASN A 44 7.82 6.58 7.55
C ASN A 44 8.19 7.96 8.11
N GLN A 45 7.66 8.33 9.28
CA GLN A 45 7.97 9.62 9.90
C GLN A 45 9.09 9.47 10.94
N MET A 46 10.33 9.62 10.47
CA MET A 46 11.52 9.59 11.33
C MET A 46 11.77 10.96 11.96
N VAL A 47 12.21 10.99 13.22
CA VAL A 47 12.62 12.21 13.93
C VAL A 47 14.15 12.26 13.94
N ALA A 48 14.73 13.45 13.76
CA ALA A 48 16.19 13.59 13.78
C ALA A 48 16.75 13.30 15.17
N ILE A 49 17.92 12.67 15.21
CA ILE A 49 18.60 12.31 16.46
C ILE A 49 18.95 13.60 17.22
N GLY A 50 18.56 13.67 18.49
CA GLY A 50 18.81 14.82 19.37
C GLY A 50 17.68 15.87 19.38
N GLU A 51 16.63 15.70 18.57
CA GLU A 51 15.44 16.53 18.67
C GLU A 51 14.57 16.14 19.88
N ALA A 52 13.89 17.13 20.46
CA ALA A 52 12.92 16.89 21.52
C ALA A 52 11.73 16.08 20.97
N PRO A 53 11.21 15.08 21.72
CA PRO A 53 10.01 14.37 21.32
C PRO A 53 8.84 15.33 21.10
N ARG A 54 8.14 15.14 19.98
CA ARG A 54 6.94 15.89 19.63
C ARG A 54 5.74 14.97 19.56
N GLN A 55 4.55 15.55 19.71
CA GLN A 55 3.31 14.82 19.45
C GLN A 55 3.28 14.38 17.99
N GLN A 56 2.75 13.18 17.77
CA GLN A 56 2.55 12.58 16.46
C GLN A 56 1.13 12.04 16.38
N PRO A 57 0.53 11.95 15.18
CA PRO A 57 -0.72 11.25 15.02
C PRO A 57 -0.53 9.75 15.26
N TRP A 58 -1.56 9.09 15.79
CA TRP A 58 -1.58 7.64 15.99
C TRP A 58 -2.89 7.09 15.44
N PHE A 59 -2.83 5.93 14.80
CA PHE A 59 -3.94 5.37 14.04
C PHE A 59 -4.38 4.02 14.60
N PRO A 60 -5.68 3.77 14.80
CA PRO A 60 -6.18 2.46 15.21
C PRO A 60 -5.77 1.43 14.16
N THR A 61 -5.07 0.39 14.61
CA THR A 61 -4.56 -0.66 13.74
C THR A 61 -5.20 -1.99 14.08
N ASP A 62 -6.43 -2.12 13.57
CA ASP A 62 -7.21 -3.35 13.65
C ASP A 62 -7.15 -4.11 12.32
N LEU A 63 -6.92 -5.42 12.40
CA LEU A 63 -7.11 -6.33 11.27
C LEU A 63 -8.55 -6.83 11.27
N LEU A 64 -9.24 -6.61 10.16
CA LEU A 64 -10.62 -6.98 9.92
C LEU A 64 -10.70 -8.07 8.85
N HIS A 65 -11.49 -9.10 9.10
CA HIS A 65 -11.71 -10.22 8.20
C HIS A 65 -13.11 -10.17 7.57
N CYS A 66 -13.16 -10.39 6.26
CA CYS A 66 -14.39 -10.52 5.49
C CYS A 66 -14.78 -11.99 5.34
N ALA A 67 -15.89 -12.41 5.97
CA ALA A 67 -16.36 -13.79 5.91
C ALA A 67 -16.89 -14.26 4.54
N GLN A 68 -17.03 -13.35 3.56
CA GLN A 68 -17.55 -13.68 2.23
C GLN A 68 -16.44 -13.98 1.21
N CYS A 69 -15.27 -13.33 1.34
CA CYS A 69 -14.19 -13.46 0.36
C CYS A 69 -12.81 -13.68 1.01
N ASP A 70 -12.79 -13.93 2.32
CA ASP A 70 -11.62 -14.21 3.15
C ASP A 70 -10.55 -13.09 3.19
N LEU A 71 -10.86 -11.89 2.69
CA LEU A 71 -9.93 -10.76 2.76
C LEU A 71 -9.72 -10.32 4.21
N VAL A 72 -8.47 -10.32 4.65
CA VAL A 72 -8.00 -9.61 5.84
C VAL A 72 -7.47 -8.24 5.43
N GLN A 73 -7.94 -7.18 6.07
CA GLN A 73 -7.63 -5.79 5.73
C GLN A 73 -7.54 -4.91 6.98
N LEU A 74 -6.93 -3.73 6.88
CA LEU A 74 -6.92 -2.75 7.97
C LEU A 74 -8.31 -2.10 8.13
N GLY A 75 -8.66 -1.72 9.36
CA GLY A 75 -9.91 -1.03 9.67
C GLY A 75 -9.93 0.48 9.36
N LEU A 76 -8.78 1.05 8.99
CA LEU A 76 -8.64 2.46 8.64
C LEU A 76 -7.76 2.61 7.41
N ALA A 77 -8.25 3.33 6.40
CA ALA A 77 -7.43 3.83 5.31
C ALA A 77 -6.80 5.16 5.76
N VAL A 78 -5.51 5.16 6.07
CA VAL A 78 -4.78 6.37 6.46
C VAL A 78 -4.63 7.31 5.25
N ASP A 79 -4.64 8.62 5.49
CA ASP A 79 -4.35 9.63 4.46
C ASP A 79 -3.02 9.30 3.74
N PRO A 80 -3.01 9.14 2.41
CA PRO A 80 -1.80 8.79 1.68
C PRO A 80 -0.68 9.82 1.84
N VAL A 81 -0.97 11.10 2.13
CA VAL A 81 0.09 12.11 2.37
C VAL A 81 0.94 11.76 3.60
N ILE A 82 0.35 11.04 4.57
CA ILE A 82 1.04 10.59 5.79
C ILE A 82 1.90 9.35 5.52
N ILE A 83 1.42 8.45 4.65
CA ILE A 83 2.10 7.19 4.33
C ILE A 83 3.20 7.38 3.28
N PHE A 84 2.96 8.26 2.31
CA PHE A 84 3.85 8.57 1.18
C PHE A 84 4.25 10.06 1.20
N PRO A 85 4.98 10.52 2.23
CA PRO A 85 5.46 11.90 2.28
C PRO A 85 6.50 12.16 1.17
N PRO A 86 6.76 13.42 0.79
CA PRO A 86 7.82 13.77 -0.16
C PRO A 86 9.19 13.20 0.20
N GLU A 87 9.49 13.12 1.50
CA GLU A 87 10.70 12.53 2.09
C GLU A 87 10.64 11.00 2.26
N TYR A 88 9.82 10.31 1.46
CA TYR A 88 9.67 8.84 1.53
C TYR A 88 11.05 8.16 1.47
N PRO A 89 11.48 7.46 2.54
CA PRO A 89 12.89 7.11 2.73
C PRO A 89 13.34 5.86 1.97
N TYR A 90 12.41 5.17 1.28
CA TYR A 90 12.68 3.87 0.67
C TYR A 90 12.96 3.98 -0.83
N THR A 91 14.13 3.47 -1.24
CA THR A 91 14.64 3.48 -2.61
C THR A 91 14.99 2.05 -3.03
N SER A 92 14.26 1.51 -3.99
CA SER A 92 14.28 0.09 -4.35
C SER A 92 15.61 -0.34 -4.97
N GLY A 93 16.22 0.52 -5.77
CA GLY A 93 17.48 0.30 -6.46
C GLY A 93 18.70 0.21 -5.55
N THR A 94 18.59 0.53 -4.25
CA THR A 94 19.73 0.44 -3.31
C THR A 94 20.06 -1.01 -2.92
N THR A 95 19.06 -1.90 -2.90
CA THR A 95 19.22 -3.28 -2.45
C THR A 95 19.50 -4.21 -3.63
N LYS A 96 20.67 -4.86 -3.65
CA LYS A 96 21.06 -5.77 -4.76
C LYS A 96 20.00 -6.84 -5.03
N LEU A 97 19.52 -7.51 -3.98
CA LEU A 97 18.53 -8.58 -4.11
C LEU A 97 17.26 -8.11 -4.82
N LEU A 98 16.81 -6.88 -4.53
CA LEU A 98 15.61 -6.33 -5.15
C LEU A 98 15.84 -5.95 -6.62
N ARG A 99 17.04 -5.43 -6.95
CA ARG A 99 17.43 -5.19 -8.36
C ARG A 99 17.45 -6.49 -9.16
N ASP A 100 18.07 -7.53 -8.61
CA ASP A 100 18.12 -8.85 -9.27
C ASP A 100 16.71 -9.40 -9.49
N ASN A 101 15.85 -9.32 -8.46
CA ASN A 101 14.45 -9.74 -8.55
C ASN A 101 13.66 -8.96 -9.62
N PHE A 102 13.91 -7.66 -9.81
CA PHE A 102 13.28 -6.88 -10.88
C PHE A 102 13.78 -7.26 -12.27
N ALA A 103 15.07 -7.58 -12.42
CA ALA A 103 15.60 -8.09 -13.68
C ALA A 103 14.97 -9.45 -14.04
N GLU A 104 14.79 -10.34 -13.05
CA GLU A 104 14.10 -11.61 -13.21
C GLU A 104 12.62 -11.42 -13.58
N LEU A 105 11.91 -10.54 -12.87
CA LEU A 105 10.51 -10.20 -13.19
C LEU A 105 10.37 -9.66 -14.63
N TYR A 106 11.27 -8.78 -15.05
CA TYR A 106 11.29 -8.27 -16.43
C TYR A 106 11.47 -9.41 -17.45
N ALA A 107 12.44 -10.30 -17.22
CA ALA A 107 12.71 -11.42 -18.11
C ALA A 107 11.50 -12.38 -18.21
N GLU A 108 10.90 -12.72 -17.07
CA GLU A 108 9.73 -13.60 -16.99
C GLU A 108 8.50 -12.97 -17.67
N ALA A 109 8.18 -11.72 -17.35
CA ALA A 109 7.05 -11.02 -17.94
C ALA A 109 7.22 -10.81 -19.45
N SER A 110 8.44 -10.47 -19.90
CA SER A 110 8.76 -10.33 -21.32
C SER A 110 8.54 -11.64 -22.08
N ALA A 111 8.98 -12.76 -21.51
CA ALA A 111 8.77 -14.07 -22.12
C ALA A 111 7.30 -14.50 -22.13
N LEU A 112 6.59 -14.30 -21.00
CA LEU A 112 5.19 -14.71 -20.83
C LEU A 112 4.25 -13.91 -21.74
N LEU A 113 4.42 -12.60 -21.79
CA LEU A 113 3.55 -11.68 -22.53
C LEU A 113 4.04 -11.45 -23.97
N LYS A 114 5.26 -11.89 -24.30
CA LYS A 114 5.92 -11.66 -25.60
C LYS A 114 6.04 -10.16 -25.91
N LEU A 115 6.53 -9.41 -24.93
CA LEU A 115 6.66 -7.95 -25.04
C LEU A 115 7.49 -7.56 -26.27
N ALA A 116 6.97 -6.59 -27.02
CA ALA A 116 7.61 -6.01 -28.19
C ALA A 116 8.14 -4.59 -27.87
N PRO A 117 9.13 -4.07 -28.62
CA PRO A 117 9.73 -2.76 -28.35
C PRO A 117 8.78 -1.54 -28.41
N ARG A 118 7.55 -1.71 -28.90
CA ARG A 118 6.56 -0.63 -29.01
C ARG A 118 5.39 -0.80 -28.04
N ASP A 119 5.44 -1.82 -27.19
CA ASP A 119 4.42 -2.04 -26.18
C ASP A 119 4.52 -0.97 -25.09
N LEU A 120 3.37 -0.55 -24.59
CA LEU A 120 3.28 0.37 -23.46
C LEU A 120 3.30 -0.43 -22.17
N VAL A 121 4.32 -0.20 -21.34
CA VAL A 121 4.44 -0.77 -20.00
C VAL A 121 4.17 0.34 -18.98
N ILE A 122 3.30 0.07 -18.00
CA ILE A 122 2.97 0.99 -16.91
C ILE A 122 3.24 0.28 -15.60
N ASP A 123 4.08 0.88 -14.76
CA ASP A 123 4.38 0.41 -13.41
C ASP A 123 3.76 1.36 -12.37
N ILE A 124 2.79 0.86 -11.60
CA ILE A 124 2.08 1.64 -10.59
C ILE A 124 2.86 1.53 -9.28
N GLY A 125 3.45 2.65 -8.85
CA GLY A 125 4.33 2.67 -7.68
C GLY A 125 5.77 2.31 -8.02
N SER A 126 6.25 2.71 -9.20
CA SER A 126 7.58 2.41 -9.74
C SER A 126 8.77 2.84 -8.88
N ASN A 127 8.52 3.59 -7.80
CA ASN A 127 9.54 4.11 -6.89
C ASN A 127 10.62 4.89 -7.66
N ASP A 128 11.89 4.47 -7.62
CA ASP A 128 13.01 5.07 -8.33
C ASP A 128 13.16 4.63 -9.79
N GLY A 129 12.23 3.83 -10.30
CA GLY A 129 12.21 3.36 -11.68
C GLY A 129 13.11 2.16 -11.96
N THR A 130 13.66 1.52 -10.92
CA THR A 130 14.58 0.38 -11.07
C THR A 130 14.02 -0.71 -11.98
N LEU A 131 12.75 -1.12 -11.82
CA LEU A 131 12.14 -2.14 -12.66
C LEU A 131 12.09 -1.72 -14.14
N LEU A 132 11.58 -0.52 -14.41
CA LEU A 132 11.43 0.04 -15.77
C LEU A 132 12.77 0.33 -16.47
N SER A 133 13.89 0.30 -15.76
CA SER A 133 15.22 0.51 -16.32
C SER A 133 15.90 -0.75 -16.86
N ASN A 134 15.30 -1.93 -16.63
CA ASN A 134 15.74 -3.21 -17.21
C ASN A 134 15.27 -3.34 -18.67
#